data_AF-A0A8J2MUR6-F1
#
_entry.id   AF-A0A8J2MUR6-F1
#
_cell.length_a   1.000
_cell.length_b   1.000
_cell.length_c   1.000
_cell.angle_alpha   90.00
_cell.angle_beta   90.00
_cell.angle_gamma   90.00
#
_symmetry.space_group_name_H-M   'P 1'
#
loop_
_entity.id
_entity.type
_entity.pdbx_description
1 polymer ?
#
loop_
_entity_poly.entity_id
_entity_poly.type
_entity_poly.pdbx_seq_one_letter_code
_entity_poly.pdbx_strand_id
1 'polypeptide(L)'
;MPLTPIAKQRASVKWLLSKAYNNRVPDNLREPYYRDLEDQEHLKPQIVHSLSNAELYCLALANIYSDPNYHNQNHWGILQALARKGVYVAEPNNSQLTETILIQNSPLKMSAHMAVIEGLMVLYAKEVVTGDRVVAAIRRFDPQPEIEVPGDHEKGLLMWISHASHALIAKIQTEEGAGDKTRLPELPAAKDFQSLCDGVGLAAVVAFYCPGELNWMDIKVYETKFTGFSRGHV
;
A
#
# COMPACT_ATOMS: atom_id res chain seq x y z
N MET A 1 -1.26 15.17 5.84
CA MET A 1 -2.20 14.86 6.94
C MET A 1 -1.96 13.41 7.34
N PRO A 2 -1.51 13.08 8.57
CA PRO A 2 -1.35 11.68 8.95
C PRO A 2 -2.73 11.00 8.88
N LEU A 3 -2.80 9.83 8.25
CA LEU A 3 -3.99 8.98 8.32
C LEU A 3 -4.38 8.84 9.80
N THR A 4 -5.64 9.06 10.13
CA THR A 4 -6.12 8.75 11.48
C THR A 4 -5.82 7.26 11.76
N PRO A 5 -5.48 6.87 13.00
CA PRO A 5 -5.17 5.46 13.33
C PRO A 5 -6.22 4.47 12.80
N ILE A 6 -7.48 4.92 12.77
CA ILE A 6 -8.64 4.19 12.26
C ILE A 6 -8.57 3.99 10.73
N ALA A 7 -8.19 5.03 9.96
CA ALA A 7 -8.11 4.91 8.50
C ALA A 7 -7.03 3.89 8.07
N LYS A 8 -5.85 3.93 8.72
CA LYS A 8 -4.79 2.93 8.48
C LYS A 8 -5.29 1.54 8.82
N GLN A 9 -5.89 1.36 10.00
CA GLN A 9 -6.40 0.06 10.45
C GLN A 9 -7.45 -0.50 9.46
N ARG A 10 -8.42 0.32 9.06
CA ARG A 10 -9.48 -0.07 8.11
C ARG A 10 -8.90 -0.49 6.77
N ALA A 11 -7.97 0.30 6.22
CA ALA A 11 -7.29 -0.04 4.97
C ALA A 11 -6.50 -1.35 5.07
N SER A 12 -5.77 -1.54 6.18
CA SER A 12 -4.96 -2.73 6.40
C SER A 12 -5.80 -4.00 6.53
N VAL A 13 -6.91 -3.95 7.25
CA VAL A 13 -7.84 -5.08 7.37
C VAL A 13 -8.50 -5.38 6.02
N LYS A 14 -8.95 -4.36 5.27
CA LYS A 14 -9.52 -4.56 3.92
C LYS A 14 -8.52 -5.19 2.96
N TRP A 15 -7.25 -4.78 3.03
CA TRP A 15 -6.17 -5.42 2.25
C TRP A 15 -5.95 -6.88 2.66
N LEU A 16 -5.92 -7.19 3.96
CA LEU A 16 -5.75 -8.57 4.41
C LEU A 16 -6.90 -9.46 3.90
N LEU A 17 -8.13 -8.99 4.01
CA LEU A 17 -9.31 -9.70 3.50
C LEU A 17 -9.21 -9.90 1.98
N SER A 18 -8.77 -8.90 1.23
CA SER A 18 -8.60 -9.07 -0.23
C SER A 18 -7.58 -10.16 -0.55
N LYS A 19 -6.48 -10.28 0.21
CA LYS A 19 -5.51 -11.37 0.03
C LYS A 19 -6.02 -12.72 0.52
N ALA A 20 -6.71 -12.78 1.65
CA ALA A 20 -7.27 -14.02 2.19
C ALA A 20 -8.36 -14.63 1.27
N TYR A 21 -9.09 -13.80 0.53
CA TYR A 21 -10.17 -14.24 -0.37
C TYR A 21 -9.83 -14.09 -1.86
N ASN A 22 -8.55 -13.90 -2.22
CA ASN A 22 -8.09 -13.71 -3.60
C ASN A 22 -8.96 -12.68 -4.39
N ASN A 23 -9.14 -11.51 -3.80
CA ASN A 23 -9.97 -10.37 -4.23
C ASN A 23 -11.49 -10.65 -4.34
N ARG A 24 -11.97 -11.81 -3.88
CA ARG A 24 -13.40 -12.18 -3.84
C ARG A 24 -13.95 -12.18 -2.41
N VAL A 25 -13.83 -11.04 -1.73
CA VAL A 25 -14.27 -10.87 -0.33
C VAL A 25 -15.79 -11.04 -0.22
N PRO A 26 -16.29 -11.91 0.69
CA PRO A 26 -17.72 -12.06 0.95
C PRO A 26 -18.40 -10.73 1.31
N ASP A 27 -19.63 -10.53 0.84
CA ASP A 27 -20.38 -9.27 1.01
C ASP A 27 -20.48 -8.85 2.48
N ASN A 28 -20.71 -9.82 3.38
CA ASN A 28 -20.78 -9.60 4.82
C ASN A 28 -19.44 -9.19 5.46
N LEU A 29 -18.31 -9.32 4.75
CA LEU A 29 -16.97 -8.96 5.23
C LEU A 29 -16.35 -7.77 4.48
N ARG A 30 -16.94 -7.31 3.37
CA ARG A 30 -16.45 -6.14 2.60
C ARG A 30 -16.29 -4.89 3.46
N GLU A 31 -17.25 -4.67 4.36
CA GLU A 31 -17.13 -3.68 5.42
C GLU A 31 -16.75 -4.39 6.72
N PRO A 32 -15.47 -4.35 7.15
CA PRO A 32 -14.98 -5.17 8.25
C PRO A 32 -15.43 -4.68 9.64
N TYR A 33 -15.93 -3.45 9.73
CA TYR A 33 -16.36 -2.86 10.99
C TYR A 33 -17.87 -2.66 11.01
N TYR A 34 -18.42 -2.62 12.21
CA TYR A 34 -19.79 -2.21 12.48
C TYR A 34 -19.77 -1.17 13.61
N ARG A 35 -20.85 -0.41 13.74
CA ARG A 35 -21.06 0.46 14.90
C ARG A 35 -22.04 -0.19 15.85
N ASP A 36 -21.75 -0.12 17.14
CA ASP A 36 -22.68 -0.57 18.18
C ASP A 36 -23.74 0.49 18.49
N LEU A 37 -24.53 0.25 19.54
CA LEU A 37 -25.59 1.16 19.99
C LEU A 37 -25.04 2.49 20.55
N GLU A 38 -23.75 2.55 20.88
CA GLU A 38 -23.06 3.73 21.41
C GLU A 38 -22.25 4.47 20.33
N ASP A 39 -22.46 4.12 19.05
CA ASP A 39 -21.72 4.64 17.88
C ASP A 39 -20.22 4.31 17.90
N GLN A 40 -19.79 3.34 18.72
CA GLN A 40 -18.40 2.88 18.75
C GLN A 40 -18.13 1.90 17.61
N GLU A 41 -16.99 2.09 16.93
CA GLU A 41 -16.60 1.23 15.81
C GLU A 41 -15.90 -0.04 16.31
N HIS A 42 -16.44 -1.19 15.93
CA HIS A 42 -15.93 -2.51 16.32
C HIS A 42 -15.64 -3.38 15.11
N LEU A 43 -14.57 -4.17 15.21
CA LEU A 43 -14.27 -5.18 14.20
C LEU A 43 -15.30 -6.32 14.29
N LYS A 44 -15.78 -6.81 13.14
CA LYS A 44 -16.76 -7.91 13.12
C LYS A 44 -16.23 -9.14 13.88
N PRO A 45 -17.06 -9.81 14.70
CA PRO A 45 -16.61 -10.95 15.52
C PRO A 45 -15.94 -12.07 14.71
N GLN A 46 -16.40 -12.32 13.48
CA GLN A 46 -15.80 -13.29 12.56
C GLN A 46 -14.34 -12.94 12.24
N ILE A 47 -14.04 -11.66 12.03
CA ILE A 47 -12.67 -11.20 11.72
C ILE A 47 -11.81 -11.26 12.98
N VAL A 48 -12.35 -10.84 14.13
CA VAL A 48 -11.64 -10.97 15.43
C VAL A 48 -11.24 -12.42 15.68
N HIS A 49 -12.17 -13.36 15.48
CA HIS A 49 -11.91 -14.79 15.61
C HIS A 49 -10.82 -15.26 14.65
N SER A 50 -10.95 -14.93 13.36
CA SER A 50 -10.03 -15.36 12.30
C SER A 50 -8.62 -14.73 12.42
N LEU A 51 -8.49 -13.60 13.12
CA LEU A 51 -7.18 -13.02 13.49
C LEU A 51 -6.59 -13.75 14.69
N SER A 52 -7.41 -14.03 15.72
CA SER A 52 -7.00 -14.68 16.96
C SER A 52 -6.62 -16.16 16.82
N ASN A 53 -7.00 -16.81 15.71
CA ASN A 53 -6.64 -18.19 15.37
C ASN A 53 -5.65 -18.30 14.19
N ALA A 54 -5.13 -17.16 13.69
CA ALA A 54 -4.24 -17.03 12.53
C ALA A 54 -4.83 -17.41 11.15
N GLU A 55 -6.10 -17.75 11.03
CA GLU A 55 -6.75 -18.19 9.80
C GLU A 55 -6.61 -17.18 8.66
N LEU A 56 -6.87 -15.88 8.92
CA LEU A 56 -6.75 -14.86 7.87
C LEU A 56 -5.32 -14.70 7.36
N TYR A 57 -4.31 -14.91 8.22
CA TYR A 57 -2.91 -14.87 7.81
C TYR A 57 -2.53 -16.09 6.98
N CYS A 58 -3.01 -17.27 7.36
CA CYS A 58 -2.84 -18.51 6.62
C CYS A 58 -3.41 -18.42 5.21
N LEU A 59 -4.66 -17.97 5.10
CA LEU A 59 -5.34 -17.78 3.81
C LEU A 59 -4.61 -16.75 2.93
N ALA A 60 -4.16 -15.64 3.51
CA ALA A 60 -3.41 -14.64 2.78
C ALA A 60 -2.09 -15.20 2.23
N LEU A 61 -1.28 -15.87 3.06
CA LEU A 61 -0.01 -16.47 2.63
C LEU A 61 -0.21 -17.58 1.59
N ALA A 62 -1.21 -18.44 1.79
CA ALA A 62 -1.53 -19.51 0.85
C ALA A 62 -1.90 -18.96 -0.53
N ASN A 63 -2.67 -17.87 -0.59
CA ASN A 63 -2.98 -17.22 -1.86
C ASN A 63 -1.79 -16.47 -2.47
N ILE A 64 -0.98 -15.79 -1.65
CA ILE A 64 0.21 -15.04 -2.12
C ILE A 64 1.22 -15.99 -2.77
N TYR A 65 1.48 -17.14 -2.14
CA TYR A 65 2.43 -18.12 -2.66
C TYR A 65 1.80 -19.18 -3.56
N SER A 66 0.47 -19.26 -3.63
CA SER A 66 -0.24 -20.39 -4.22
C SER A 66 0.23 -21.74 -3.66
N ASP A 67 0.54 -21.78 -2.35
CA ASP A 67 1.06 -22.94 -1.64
C ASP A 67 0.13 -23.35 -0.48
N PRO A 68 -0.54 -24.52 -0.58
CA PRO A 68 -1.42 -25.04 0.47
C PRO A 68 -0.74 -25.30 1.82
N ASN A 69 0.60 -25.38 1.87
CA ASN A 69 1.34 -25.58 3.13
C ASN A 69 1.11 -24.44 4.15
N TYR A 70 0.66 -23.28 3.69
CA TYR A 70 0.33 -22.15 4.54
C TYR A 70 -1.07 -22.23 5.18
N HIS A 71 -1.95 -23.17 4.80
CA HIS A 71 -3.34 -23.19 5.29
C HIS A 71 -3.49 -23.49 6.79
N ASN A 72 -2.53 -24.15 7.43
CA ASN A 72 -2.66 -24.64 8.81
C ASN A 72 -1.47 -24.21 9.69
N GLN A 73 -1.12 -22.93 9.66
CA GLN A 73 -0.07 -22.36 10.51
C GLN A 73 -0.69 -21.73 11.77
N ASN A 74 0.05 -21.78 12.88
CA ASN A 74 -0.22 -20.94 14.04
C ASN A 74 0.48 -19.57 13.89
N HIS A 75 0.25 -18.62 14.81
CA HIS A 75 0.88 -17.30 14.69
C HIS A 75 2.39 -17.38 14.69
N TRP A 76 2.97 -18.29 15.47
CA TRP A 76 4.40 -18.53 15.45
C TRP A 76 4.91 -18.93 14.06
N GLY A 77 4.21 -19.84 13.37
CA GLY A 77 4.51 -20.22 11.99
C GLY A 77 4.44 -19.05 11.01
N ILE A 78 3.45 -18.15 11.18
CA ILE A 78 3.34 -16.92 10.38
C ILE A 78 4.55 -15.99 10.61
N LEU A 79 4.93 -15.76 11.87
CA LEU A 79 6.08 -14.93 12.22
C LEU A 79 7.39 -15.52 11.68
N GLN A 80 7.55 -16.84 11.76
CA GLN A 80 8.70 -17.53 11.17
C GLN A 80 8.74 -17.41 9.64
N ALA A 81 7.59 -17.54 8.97
CA ALA A 81 7.52 -17.37 7.52
C ALA A 81 7.96 -15.98 7.08
N LEU A 82 7.53 -14.93 7.80
CA LEU A 82 7.97 -13.55 7.59
C LEU A 82 9.49 -13.40 7.82
N ALA A 83 10.00 -13.90 8.94
CA ALA A 83 11.41 -13.79 9.29
C ALA A 83 12.34 -14.47 8.28
N ARG A 84 11.97 -15.66 7.77
CA ARG A 84 12.70 -16.37 6.69
C ARG A 84 12.81 -15.56 5.41
N LYS A 85 11.90 -14.61 5.20
CA LYS A 85 11.87 -13.69 4.07
C LYS A 85 12.45 -12.31 4.40
N GLY A 86 13.12 -12.19 5.56
CA GLY A 86 13.75 -10.96 6.03
C GLY A 86 12.74 -9.87 6.42
N VAL A 87 11.53 -10.26 6.84
CA VAL A 87 10.53 -9.35 7.40
C VAL A 87 10.40 -9.66 8.89
N TYR A 88 10.91 -8.76 9.73
CA TYR A 88 10.87 -8.91 11.18
C TYR A 88 9.77 -8.03 11.75
N VAL A 89 8.83 -8.65 12.46
CA VAL A 89 7.69 -7.97 13.06
C VAL A 89 7.97 -7.70 14.54
N ALA A 90 7.80 -6.46 14.96
CA ALA A 90 7.89 -6.02 16.35
C ALA A 90 6.67 -5.15 16.72
N GLU A 91 6.38 -5.05 18.01
CA GLU A 91 5.37 -4.11 18.48
C GLU A 91 5.85 -2.64 18.33
N PRO A 92 4.94 -1.64 18.37
CA PRO A 92 5.30 -0.21 18.23
C PRO A 92 6.31 0.31 19.28
N ASN A 93 6.42 -0.34 20.43
CA ASN A 93 7.40 -0.08 21.49
C ASN A 93 8.72 -0.87 21.31
N ASN A 94 8.91 -1.48 20.15
CA ASN A 94 10.05 -2.33 19.80
C ASN A 94 10.17 -3.60 20.67
N SER A 95 9.11 -4.03 21.35
CA SER A 95 9.09 -5.33 22.01
C SER A 95 8.87 -6.47 21.01
N GLN A 96 9.47 -7.62 21.29
CA GLN A 96 9.26 -8.82 20.47
C GLN A 96 7.78 -9.21 20.49
N LEU A 97 7.21 -9.39 19.30
CA LEU A 97 5.87 -9.88 19.16
C LEU A 97 5.84 -11.39 19.43
N THR A 98 4.98 -11.84 20.35
CA THR A 98 4.84 -13.25 20.73
C THR A 98 3.50 -13.81 20.29
N GLU A 99 3.44 -15.13 20.07
CA GLU A 99 2.19 -15.84 19.77
C GLU A 99 1.14 -15.64 20.86
N THR A 100 1.55 -15.65 22.14
CA THR A 100 0.65 -15.40 23.28
C THR A 100 -0.12 -14.09 23.16
N ILE A 101 0.52 -13.03 22.67
CA ILE A 101 -0.13 -11.73 22.46
C ILE A 101 -1.18 -11.80 21.35
N LEU A 102 -0.93 -12.57 20.29
CA LEU A 102 -1.81 -12.67 19.12
C LEU A 102 -2.99 -13.63 19.35
N ILE A 103 -2.88 -14.56 20.29
CA ILE A 103 -3.97 -15.45 20.71
C ILE A 103 -4.96 -14.71 21.62
N GLN A 104 -4.54 -13.67 22.35
CA GLN A 104 -5.41 -12.90 23.22
C GLN A 104 -6.50 -12.18 22.41
N ASN A 105 -7.76 -12.56 22.63
CA ASN A 105 -8.93 -12.06 21.90
C ASN A 105 -9.94 -11.28 22.76
N SER A 106 -9.63 -11.08 24.05
CA SER A 106 -10.53 -10.43 25.02
C SER A 106 -9.78 -9.43 25.92
N PRO A 107 -9.51 -8.19 25.45
CA PRO A 107 -9.73 -7.69 24.09
C PRO A 107 -8.63 -8.13 23.11
N LEU A 108 -8.95 -8.17 21.81
CA LEU A 108 -7.96 -8.38 20.76
C LEU A 108 -6.92 -7.25 20.78
N LYS A 109 -5.63 -7.60 20.90
CA LYS A 109 -4.55 -6.60 20.88
C LYS A 109 -4.29 -6.14 19.44
N MET A 110 -5.13 -5.21 18.95
CA MET A 110 -5.12 -4.79 17.55
C MET A 110 -3.76 -4.24 17.07
N SER A 111 -3.00 -3.56 17.93
CA SER A 111 -1.65 -3.08 17.59
C SER A 111 -0.70 -4.21 17.17
N ALA A 112 -0.80 -5.36 17.83
CA ALA A 112 0.00 -6.54 17.50
C ALA A 112 -0.42 -7.15 16.16
N HIS A 113 -1.73 -7.29 15.93
CA HIS A 113 -2.25 -7.79 14.65
C HIS A 113 -1.94 -6.84 13.48
N MET A 114 -1.96 -5.53 13.70
CA MET A 114 -1.53 -4.54 12.71
C MET A 114 -0.08 -4.73 12.30
N ALA A 115 0.82 -4.98 13.25
CA ALA A 115 2.23 -5.24 12.96
C ALA A 115 2.40 -6.49 12.06
N VAL A 116 1.63 -7.56 12.28
CA VAL A 116 1.63 -8.75 11.42
C VAL A 116 1.09 -8.44 10.02
N ILE A 117 0.00 -7.68 9.92
CA ILE A 117 -0.59 -7.29 8.63
C ILE A 117 0.40 -6.43 7.82
N GLU A 118 1.05 -5.47 8.47
CA GLU A 118 2.08 -4.63 7.84
C GLU A 118 3.28 -5.47 7.38
N GLY A 119 3.71 -6.45 8.18
CA GLY A 119 4.72 -7.42 7.77
C GLY A 119 4.31 -8.22 6.53
N LEU A 120 3.07 -8.70 6.47
CA LEU A 120 2.54 -9.39 5.29
C LEU A 120 2.46 -8.47 4.05
N MET A 121 2.15 -7.18 4.22
CA MET A 121 2.17 -6.21 3.14
C MET A 121 3.57 -5.99 2.58
N VAL A 122 4.57 -5.83 3.46
CA VAL A 122 5.99 -5.72 3.04
C VAL A 122 6.42 -6.99 2.34
N LEU A 123 6.09 -8.16 2.88
CA LEU A 123 6.38 -9.43 2.22
C LEU A 123 5.77 -9.48 0.81
N TYR A 124 4.49 -9.16 0.69
CA TYR A 124 3.80 -9.15 -0.60
C TYR A 124 4.45 -8.18 -1.59
N ALA A 125 4.83 -6.98 -1.14
CA ALA A 125 5.52 -6.01 -1.99
C ALA A 125 6.87 -6.56 -2.49
N LYS A 126 7.66 -7.22 -1.63
CA LYS A 126 8.92 -7.88 -2.02
C LYS A 126 8.72 -9.00 -3.06
N GLU A 127 7.64 -9.77 -2.95
CA GLU A 127 7.37 -10.89 -3.88
C GLU A 127 6.78 -10.41 -5.23
N VAL A 128 6.05 -9.30 -5.24
CA VAL A 128 5.46 -8.75 -6.47
C VAL A 128 6.42 -7.84 -7.22
N VAL A 129 7.11 -6.96 -6.49
CA VAL A 129 7.98 -5.92 -7.04
C VAL A 129 9.42 -6.41 -7.06
N THR A 130 9.72 -7.28 -8.02
CA THR A 130 11.09 -7.71 -8.29
C THR A 130 11.75 -6.77 -9.31
N GLY A 131 13.07 -6.60 -9.23
CA GLY A 131 13.80 -5.71 -10.12
C GLY A 131 13.59 -6.03 -11.60
N ASP A 132 13.63 -7.32 -11.97
CA ASP A 132 13.37 -7.76 -13.34
C ASP A 132 11.96 -7.42 -13.83
N ARG A 133 10.95 -7.57 -12.97
CA ARG A 133 9.56 -7.22 -13.32
C ARG A 133 9.39 -5.72 -13.49
N VAL A 134 10.04 -4.91 -12.64
CA VAL A 134 10.03 -3.45 -12.75
C VAL A 134 10.67 -3.01 -14.06
N VAL A 135 11.88 -3.49 -14.37
CA VAL A 135 12.59 -3.18 -15.62
C VAL A 135 11.77 -3.62 -16.83
N ALA A 136 11.19 -4.82 -16.80
CA ALA A 136 10.33 -5.32 -17.87
C ALA A 136 9.05 -4.49 -18.04
N ALA A 137 8.46 -3.99 -16.94
CA ALA A 137 7.30 -3.11 -17.01
C ALA A 137 7.64 -1.76 -17.65
N ILE A 138 8.76 -1.15 -17.25
CA ILE A 138 9.24 0.14 -17.80
C ILE A 138 9.53 0.01 -19.29
N ARG A 139 10.21 -1.06 -19.72
CA ARG A 139 10.56 -1.32 -21.13
C ARG A 139 9.36 -1.38 -22.09
N ARG A 140 8.14 -1.58 -21.59
CA ARG A 140 6.92 -1.59 -22.41
C ARG A 140 6.55 -0.21 -22.95
N PHE A 141 6.98 0.84 -22.29
CA PHE A 141 6.64 2.22 -22.65
C PHE A 141 7.86 3.15 -22.75
N ASP A 142 9.03 2.67 -22.36
CA ASP A 142 10.32 3.32 -22.53
C ASP A 142 11.30 2.29 -23.15
N PRO A 143 11.45 2.23 -24.49
CA PRO A 143 12.15 1.14 -25.18
C PRO A 143 13.66 1.05 -24.93
N GLN A 144 14.30 2.15 -24.56
CA GLN A 144 15.75 2.21 -24.27
C GLN A 144 15.98 2.89 -22.92
N PRO A 145 15.49 2.31 -21.82
CA PRO A 145 15.67 2.93 -20.52
C PRO A 145 17.10 2.68 -20.06
N GLU A 146 17.85 3.75 -19.81
CA GLU A 146 19.13 3.67 -19.09
C GLU A 146 18.84 3.50 -17.59
N ILE A 147 18.42 2.28 -17.21
CA ILE A 147 18.02 1.95 -15.84
C ILE A 147 18.84 0.80 -15.26
N GLU A 148 19.28 0.99 -14.02
CA GLU A 148 19.85 -0.08 -13.21
C GLU A 148 18.74 -0.89 -12.53
N VAL A 149 18.99 -2.19 -12.31
CA VAL A 149 18.04 -3.05 -11.59
C VAL A 149 17.93 -2.53 -10.14
N PRO A 150 16.71 -2.24 -9.64
CA PRO A 150 16.55 -1.70 -8.29
C PRO A 150 16.99 -2.74 -7.25
N GLY A 151 17.72 -2.28 -6.23
CA GLY A 151 18.23 -3.14 -5.15
C GLY A 151 17.14 -3.66 -4.19
N ASP A 152 15.96 -3.02 -4.18
CA ASP A 152 14.83 -3.41 -3.34
C ASP A 152 13.49 -2.98 -3.95
N HIS A 153 12.41 -3.51 -3.38
CA HIS A 153 11.03 -3.25 -3.80
C HIS A 153 10.59 -1.78 -3.66
N GLU A 154 11.11 -1.02 -2.69
CA GLU A 154 10.75 0.39 -2.51
C GLU A 154 11.33 1.22 -3.65
N LYS A 155 12.63 1.07 -3.92
CA LYS A 155 13.30 1.69 -5.06
C LYS A 155 12.67 1.27 -6.38
N GLY A 156 12.28 -0.01 -6.51
CA GLY A 156 11.58 -0.51 -7.68
C GLY A 156 10.24 0.19 -7.93
N LEU A 157 9.42 0.38 -6.89
CA LEU A 157 8.16 1.11 -6.98
C LEU A 157 8.37 2.58 -7.36
N LEU A 158 9.29 3.28 -6.69
CA LEU A 158 9.58 4.69 -6.96
C LEU A 158 10.10 4.92 -8.39
N MET A 159 10.97 4.03 -8.86
CA MET A 159 11.45 4.06 -10.24
C MET A 159 10.33 3.81 -11.24
N TRP A 160 9.49 2.79 -11.03
CA TRP A 160 8.35 2.52 -11.91
C TRP A 160 7.38 3.72 -11.98
N ILE A 161 7.03 4.33 -10.85
CA ILE A 161 6.17 5.52 -10.79
C ILE A 161 6.80 6.69 -11.54
N SER A 162 8.11 6.90 -11.39
CA SER A 162 8.84 7.99 -12.06
C SER A 162 8.81 7.82 -13.58
N HIS A 163 9.11 6.62 -14.08
CA HIS A 163 9.07 6.35 -15.52
C HIS A 163 7.65 6.44 -16.09
N ALA A 164 6.63 5.92 -15.39
CA ALA A 164 5.24 6.04 -15.83
C ALA A 164 4.77 7.50 -15.89
N SER A 165 5.18 8.32 -14.91
CA SER A 165 4.90 9.76 -14.91
C SER A 165 5.54 10.47 -16.10
N HIS A 166 6.82 10.19 -16.40
CA HIS A 166 7.49 10.76 -17.58
C HIS A 166 6.83 10.30 -18.90
N ALA A 167 6.43 9.03 -18.98
CA ALA A 167 5.75 8.50 -20.15
C ALA A 167 4.39 9.16 -20.38
N LEU A 168 3.64 9.49 -19.32
CA LEU A 168 2.41 10.27 -19.41
C LEU A 168 2.69 11.65 -20.02
N ILE A 169 3.70 12.38 -19.54
CA ILE A 169 4.07 13.69 -20.07
C ILE A 169 4.44 13.61 -21.56
N ALA A 170 5.28 12.64 -21.94
CA ALA A 170 5.67 12.44 -23.33
C ALA A 170 4.48 12.12 -24.24
N LYS A 171 3.51 11.34 -23.75
CA LYS A 171 2.27 11.03 -24.46
C LYS A 171 1.42 12.29 -24.69
N ILE A 172 1.21 13.11 -23.65
CA ILE A 172 0.46 14.37 -23.75
C ILE A 172 1.11 15.31 -24.77
N GLN A 173 2.44 15.46 -24.73
CA GLN A 173 3.19 16.30 -25.68
C GLN A 173 3.06 15.82 -27.13
N THR A 174 2.96 14.51 -27.34
CA THR A 174 2.79 13.93 -28.68
C THR A 174 1.36 14.16 -29.20
N GLU A 175 0.35 14.07 -28.32
CA GLU A 175 -1.07 14.18 -28.67
C GLU A 175 -1.54 15.64 -28.85
N GLU A 176 -1.10 16.58 -27.99
CA GLU A 176 -1.47 18.01 -28.11
C GLU A 176 -0.56 18.81 -29.06
N GLY A 177 0.49 18.18 -29.61
CA GLY A 177 1.54 18.83 -30.39
C GLY A 177 2.50 19.67 -29.53
N ALA A 178 3.44 20.40 -30.15
CA ALA A 178 4.35 21.33 -29.47
C ALA A 178 3.65 22.60 -28.92
N GLY A 179 2.41 22.45 -28.44
CA GLY A 179 1.61 23.47 -27.80
C GLY A 179 2.17 23.89 -26.45
N ASP A 180 1.52 24.90 -25.87
CA ASP A 180 1.97 25.63 -24.69
C ASP A 180 2.33 24.71 -23.51
N LYS A 181 3.61 24.72 -23.10
CA LYS A 181 4.14 23.91 -21.99
C LYS A 181 3.44 24.19 -20.66
N THR A 182 2.71 25.30 -20.54
CA THR A 182 1.88 25.65 -19.37
C THR A 182 0.72 24.68 -19.13
N ARG A 183 0.36 23.85 -20.11
CA ARG A 183 -0.73 22.87 -19.99
C ARG A 183 -0.31 21.53 -19.39
N LEU A 184 0.98 21.24 -19.31
CA LEU A 184 1.44 19.95 -18.79
C LEU A 184 1.22 19.88 -17.27
N PRO A 185 0.75 18.74 -16.74
CA PRO A 185 0.60 18.59 -15.30
C PRO A 185 1.99 18.66 -14.64
N GLU A 186 2.09 19.43 -13.57
CA GLU A 186 3.28 19.42 -12.73
C GLU A 186 3.28 18.12 -11.91
N LEU A 187 4.21 17.21 -12.25
CA LEU A 187 4.35 15.93 -11.57
C LEU A 187 5.61 15.95 -10.68
N PRO A 188 5.48 16.02 -9.35
CA PRO A 188 6.61 15.91 -8.44
C PRO A 188 7.35 14.59 -8.64
N ALA A 189 8.69 14.65 -8.52
CA ALA A 189 9.51 13.44 -8.61
C ALA A 189 9.24 12.50 -7.42
N ALA A 190 9.06 11.20 -7.71
CA ALA A 190 8.87 10.17 -6.70
C ALA A 190 10.22 9.80 -6.04
N LYS A 191 10.68 10.63 -5.10
CA LYS A 191 11.97 10.46 -4.41
C LYS A 191 11.90 9.44 -3.28
N ASP A 192 10.78 9.42 -2.57
CA ASP A 192 10.47 8.55 -1.45
C ASP A 192 8.94 8.43 -1.31
N PHE A 193 8.46 7.58 -0.39
CA PHE A 193 7.02 7.44 -0.19
C PHE A 193 6.34 8.71 0.37
N GLN A 194 7.09 9.59 1.03
CA GLN A 194 6.57 10.85 1.54
C GLN A 194 6.22 11.80 0.38
N SER A 195 7.01 11.79 -0.69
CA SER A 195 6.77 12.56 -1.92
C SER A 195 5.52 12.12 -2.67
N LEU A 196 4.98 10.92 -2.40
CA LEU A 196 3.75 10.41 -3.02
C LEU A 196 2.48 10.74 -2.24
N CYS A 197 2.61 11.35 -1.05
CA CYS A 197 1.49 11.58 -0.14
C CYS A 197 0.54 12.70 -0.60
N ASP A 198 0.93 13.51 -1.59
CA ASP A 198 0.03 14.45 -2.26
C ASP A 198 -0.91 13.76 -3.27
N GLY A 199 -0.67 12.48 -3.56
CA GLY A 199 -1.45 11.65 -4.48
C GLY A 199 -1.16 11.90 -5.95
N VAL A 200 -0.34 12.89 -6.31
CA VAL A 200 -0.13 13.33 -7.69
C VAL A 200 0.60 12.26 -8.50
N GLY A 201 1.67 11.69 -7.95
CA GLY A 201 2.42 10.61 -8.62
C GLY A 201 1.58 9.35 -8.83
N LEU A 202 0.70 9.01 -7.89
CA LEU A 202 -0.21 7.87 -8.02
C LEU A 202 -1.30 8.16 -9.06
N ALA A 203 -1.85 9.36 -9.08
CA ALA A 203 -2.81 9.80 -10.09
C ALA A 203 -2.21 9.75 -11.50
N ALA A 204 -0.95 10.18 -11.67
CA ALA A 204 -0.24 10.10 -12.95
C ALA A 204 -0.14 8.66 -13.47
N VAL A 205 0.19 7.70 -12.59
CA VAL A 205 0.23 6.28 -12.96
C VAL A 205 -1.15 5.77 -13.40
N VAL A 206 -2.22 6.16 -12.70
CA VAL A 206 -3.60 5.77 -13.07
C VAL A 206 -3.98 6.40 -14.40
N ALA A 207 -3.73 7.69 -14.61
CA ALA A 207 -4.02 8.35 -15.88
C ALA A 207 -3.22 7.76 -17.05
N PHE A 208 -1.99 7.30 -16.79
CA PHE A 208 -1.15 6.66 -17.79
C PHE A 208 -1.69 5.29 -18.24
N TYR A 209 -1.99 4.39 -17.29
CA TYR A 209 -2.44 3.03 -17.59
C TYR A 209 -3.95 2.93 -17.88
N CYS A 210 -4.75 3.79 -17.27
CA CYS A 210 -6.21 3.76 -17.30
C CYS A 210 -6.79 5.15 -17.67
N PRO A 211 -6.49 5.70 -18.86
CA PRO A 211 -6.92 7.04 -19.24
C PRO A 211 -8.46 7.23 -19.31
N GLY A 212 -9.22 6.13 -19.41
CA GLY A 212 -10.69 6.17 -19.35
C GLY A 212 -11.26 6.34 -17.94
N GLU A 213 -10.47 6.03 -16.90
CA GLU A 213 -10.89 6.12 -15.49
C GLU A 213 -10.42 7.43 -14.84
N LEU A 214 -9.29 7.99 -15.28
CA LEU A 214 -8.76 9.27 -14.81
C LEU A 214 -8.15 10.06 -15.96
N ASN A 215 -8.70 11.23 -16.24
CA ASN A 215 -8.12 12.17 -17.19
C ASN A 215 -6.95 12.92 -16.53
N TRP A 216 -5.83 13.04 -17.24
CA TRP A 216 -4.65 13.76 -16.74
C TRP A 216 -4.94 15.24 -16.45
N MET A 217 -5.92 15.85 -17.13
CA MET A 217 -6.32 17.25 -16.89
C MET A 217 -6.95 17.47 -15.51
N ASP A 218 -7.43 16.41 -14.87
CA ASP A 218 -8.01 16.47 -13.53
C ASP A 218 -6.95 16.40 -12.42
N ILE A 219 -5.69 16.14 -12.77
CA ILE A 219 -4.57 16.10 -11.83
C ILE A 219 -4.15 17.53 -11.49
N LYS A 220 -4.36 17.95 -10.23
CA LYS A 220 -4.00 19.28 -9.72
C LYS A 220 -3.11 19.15 -8.49
N VAL A 221 -2.01 19.89 -8.49
CA VAL A 221 -1.18 20.09 -7.30
C VAL A 221 -1.75 21.27 -6.51
N TYR A 222 -2.23 21.02 -5.29
CA TYR A 222 -2.58 22.13 -4.40
C TYR A 222 -1.29 22.66 -3.78
N GLU A 223 -0.76 23.78 -4.31
CA GLU A 223 0.24 24.55 -3.57
C GLU A 223 -0.39 24.99 -2.25
N THR A 224 0.00 24.35 -1.15
CA THR A 224 -0.29 24.89 0.18
C THR A 224 0.65 26.07 0.37
N LYS A 225 0.22 27.26 -0.05
CA LYS A 225 0.89 28.51 0.33
C LYS A 225 0.80 28.61 1.84
N PHE A 226 1.87 28.20 2.53
CA PHE A 226 2.12 28.66 3.89
C PHE A 226 2.33 30.17 3.79
N THR A 227 1.24 30.93 3.96
CA THR A 227 1.33 32.37 4.19
C THR A 227 2.04 32.53 5.52
N GLY A 228 3.36 32.76 5.44
CA GLY A 228 4.17 33.18 6.56
C GLY A 228 3.50 34.39 7.21
N PHE A 229 3.31 34.31 8.50
CA PHE A 229 2.85 35.41 9.33
C PHE A 229 3.94 36.49 9.29
N SER A 230 3.79 37.45 8.37
CA SER A 230 4.60 38.67 8.38
C SER A 230 4.29 39.42 9.66
N ARG A 231 5.22 39.38 10.62
CA ARG A 231 5.29 40.31 11.75
C ARG A 231 5.37 41.73 11.17
N GLY A 232 4.24 42.42 11.10
CA GLY A 232 4.21 43.87 10.94
C GLY A 232 4.69 44.52 12.24
N HIS A 233 5.80 45.25 12.16
CA HIS A 233 6.08 46.35 13.08
C HIS A 233 5.05 47.46 12.82
N VAL A 234 4.33 47.90 13.85
CA VAL A 234 4.44 49.23 14.50
C VAL A 234 4.00 49.07 15.94
#